data_AF-A0A0F4L364-F1
#
_entry.id   AF-A0A0F4L364-F1
#
_cell.length_a   1.000
_cell.length_b   1.000
_cell.length_c   1.000
_cell.angle_alpha   90.00
_cell.angle_beta   90.00
_cell.angle_gamma   90.00
#
_symmetry.space_group_name_H-M   'P 1'
#
loop_
_entity.id
_entity.type
_entity.pdbx_description
1 polymer ?
#
loop_
_entity_poly.entity_id
_entity_poly.type
_entity_poly.pdbx_seq_one_letter_code
_entity_poly.pdbx_strand_id
1 'polypeptide(L)'
;MRLPAAIPAGARLVVRIAQGSDPEDGRPKFRDYVGHVVDWDGHRLILDRDPAANGSRPGERVTLPAEDMVALKPVPERRSPRPAPPDLSR
;
A
#
# COMPACT_ATOMS: atom_id res chain seq x y z
N MET A 1 -5.15 16.33 4.50
CA MET A 1 -5.92 15.13 4.86
C MET A 1 -5.78 14.91 6.36
N ARG A 2 -6.78 14.31 7.04
CA ARG A 2 -6.60 13.81 8.41
C ARG A 2 -6.16 12.35 8.37
N LEU A 3 -4.95 12.07 8.85
CA LEU A 3 -4.44 10.71 8.98
C LEU A 3 -4.98 10.05 10.26
N PRO A 4 -5.12 8.71 10.27
CA PRO A 4 -5.56 7.98 11.44
C PRO A 4 -4.53 8.06 12.57
N ALA A 5 -5.01 8.04 13.83
CA ALA A 5 -4.13 8.04 14.99
C ALA A 5 -3.37 6.70 15.15
N ALA A 6 -3.97 5.60 14.68
CA ALA A 6 -3.38 4.27 14.72
C ALA A 6 -3.66 3.54 13.39
N ILE A 7 -2.70 2.76 12.94
CA ILE A 7 -2.83 1.83 11.83
C ILE A 7 -2.34 0.48 12.33
N PRO A 8 -3.15 -0.60 12.25
CA PRO A 8 -2.71 -1.91 12.72
C PRO A 8 -1.48 -2.42 11.95
N ALA A 9 -0.48 -2.90 12.66
CA ALA A 9 0.61 -3.67 12.06
C ALA A 9 0.04 -4.91 11.34
N GLY A 10 0.61 -5.24 10.19
CA GLY A 10 0.13 -6.29 9.29
C GLY A 10 -1.04 -5.89 8.39
N ALA A 11 -1.70 -4.74 8.59
CA ALA A 11 -2.72 -4.28 7.66
C ALA A 11 -2.09 -4.00 6.29
N ARG A 12 -2.74 -4.45 5.21
CA ARG A 12 -2.30 -4.17 3.84
C ARG A 12 -2.95 -2.89 3.33
N LEU A 13 -2.16 -1.96 2.83
CA LEU A 13 -2.61 -0.64 2.40
C LEU A 13 -2.08 -0.29 1.00
N VAL A 14 -2.80 0.62 0.34
CA VAL A 14 -2.27 1.46 -0.73
C VAL A 14 -2.04 2.86 -0.15
N VAL A 15 -0.83 3.38 -0.29
CA VAL A 15 -0.44 4.72 0.16
C VAL A 15 0.04 5.52 -1.05
N ARG A 16 -0.53 6.70 -1.27
CA ARG A 16 -0.10 7.63 -2.31
C ARG A 16 0.70 8.76 -1.70
N ILE A 17 1.88 8.97 -2.24
CA ILE A 17 2.86 9.99 -1.82
C ILE A 17 2.98 11.05 -2.92
N ALA A 18 2.95 12.33 -2.56
CA ALA A 18 3.30 13.43 -3.45
C ALA A 18 4.83 13.50 -3.62
N GLN A 19 5.32 13.63 -4.86
CA GLN A 19 6.75 13.75 -5.16
C GLN A 19 7.16 15.17 -5.58
N GLY A 20 6.30 16.16 -5.34
CA GLY A 20 6.43 17.51 -5.88
C GLY A 20 5.91 17.64 -7.31
N SER A 21 6.15 18.80 -7.92
CA SER A 21 5.76 19.09 -9.31
C SER A 21 6.91 18.84 -10.26
N ASP A 22 6.60 18.34 -11.45
CA ASP A 22 7.54 18.21 -12.55
C ASP A 22 8.07 19.60 -12.96
N PRO A 23 9.39 19.79 -13.06
CA PRO A 23 9.95 21.07 -13.49
C PRO A 23 9.68 21.39 -14.98
N GLU A 24 9.37 20.41 -15.82
CA GLU A 24 9.12 20.64 -17.27
C GLU A 24 7.68 21.07 -17.56
N ASP A 25 6.69 20.45 -16.93
CA ASP A 25 5.27 20.72 -17.21
C ASP A 25 4.47 21.27 -16.02
N GLY A 26 5.11 21.42 -14.85
CA GLY A 26 4.52 21.96 -13.63
C GLY A 26 3.51 21.03 -12.96
N ARG A 27 3.30 19.81 -13.48
CA ARG A 27 2.24 18.92 -12.98
C ARG A 27 2.70 18.15 -11.75
N PRO A 28 1.83 18.00 -10.73
CA PRO A 28 2.16 17.23 -9.54
C PRO A 28 2.37 15.76 -9.91
N LYS A 29 3.45 15.17 -9.40
CA LYS A 29 3.76 13.74 -9.53
C LYS A 29 3.45 13.03 -8.24
N PHE A 30 3.02 11.78 -8.40
CA PHE A 30 2.64 10.92 -7.29
C PHE A 30 3.27 9.55 -7.45
N ARG A 31 3.53 8.91 -6.32
CA ARG A 31 3.96 7.51 -6.27
C ARG A 31 3.06 6.73 -5.33
N ASP A 32 2.61 5.58 -5.81
CA ASP A 32 1.84 4.63 -5.02
C ASP A 32 2.73 3.53 -4.45
N TYR A 33 2.50 3.21 -3.19
CA TYR A 33 3.11 2.11 -2.46
C TYR A 33 2.00 1.16 -2.03
N VAL A 34 2.21 -0.15 -2.22
CA VAL A 34 1.31 -1.19 -1.73
C VAL A 34 2.13 -2.13 -0.88
N GLY A 35 1.65 -2.47 0.30
CA GLY A 35 2.40 -3.31 1.23
C GLY A 35 1.74 -3.45 2.58
N HIS A 36 2.45 -4.10 3.50
CA HIS A 36 1.98 -4.36 4.85
C HIS A 36 2.59 -3.36 5.83
N VAL A 37 1.76 -2.84 6.72
CA VAL A 37 2.18 -1.91 7.77
C VAL A 37 3.09 -2.64 8.74
N VAL A 38 4.29 -2.10 8.96
CA VAL A 38 5.20 -2.56 10.01
C VAL A 38 4.96 -1.73 11.27
N ASP A 39 4.90 -0.40 11.11
CA ASP A 39 4.71 0.54 12.21
C ASP A 39 4.10 1.87 11.73
N TRP A 40 3.39 2.55 12.62
CA TRP A 40 2.81 3.88 12.41
C TRP A 40 2.82 4.67 13.71
N ASP A 41 3.59 5.75 13.74
CA ASP A 41 3.79 6.60 14.92
C ASP A 41 3.01 7.94 14.84
N GLY A 42 2.24 8.17 13.77
CA GLY A 42 1.55 9.45 13.52
C GLY A 42 2.31 10.41 12.60
N HIS A 43 3.61 10.19 12.40
CA HIS A 43 4.51 11.02 11.60
C HIS A 43 5.17 10.25 10.45
N ARG A 44 5.39 8.94 10.62
CA ARG A 44 6.04 8.06 9.69
C ARG A 44 5.33 6.72 9.64
N LEU A 45 5.14 6.23 8.43
CA LEU A 45 4.67 4.88 8.17
C LEU A 45 5.86 4.04 7.71
N ILE A 46 6.12 2.95 8.43
CA ILE A 46 7.03 1.90 7.97
C ILE A 46 6.19 0.84 7.27
N LEU A 47 6.52 0.57 6.00
CA LEU A 47 5.79 -0.36 5.16
C LEU A 47 6.75 -1.39 4.57
N ASP A 48 6.42 -2.68 4.70
CA ASP A 48 7.02 -3.72 3.87
C ASP A 48 6.28 -3.72 2.53
N ARG A 49 6.85 -3.02 1.54
CA ARG A 49 6.28 -2.87 0.19
C ARG A 49 6.29 -4.22 -0.52
N ASP A 50 5.19 -4.53 -1.17
CA ASP A 50 5.05 -5.74 -1.99
C ASP A 50 5.99 -5.69 -3.21
N PRO A 51 6.47 -6.86 -3.67
CA PRO A 51 7.14 -6.96 -4.96
C PRO A 51 6.19 -6.60 -6.10
N ALA A 52 6.74 -6.11 -7.22
CA ALA A 52 5.96 -5.95 -8.43
C ALA A 52 5.47 -7.31 -8.93
N ALA A 53 4.22 -7.38 -9.39
CA ALA A 53 3.60 -8.63 -9.85
C ALA A 53 4.37 -9.32 -11.00
N ASN A 54 5.11 -8.55 -11.79
CA ASN A 54 5.93 -9.04 -12.90
C ASN A 54 7.40 -9.30 -12.51
N GLY A 55 7.75 -9.24 -11.23
CA GLY A 55 9.12 -9.46 -10.75
C GLY A 55 10.11 -8.32 -11.01
N SER A 56 9.71 -7.23 -11.66
CA SER A 56 10.61 -6.10 -12.01
C SER A 56 11.17 -5.36 -10.80
N ARG A 57 10.53 -5.48 -9.63
CA ARG A 57 10.92 -4.79 -8.40
C ARG A 57 10.74 -5.73 -7.21
N PRO A 58 11.76 -5.93 -6.37
CA PRO A 58 11.62 -6.72 -5.15
C PRO A 58 10.76 -5.99 -4.11
N GLY A 59 10.26 -6.78 -3.16
CA GLY A 59 9.70 -6.24 -1.93
C GLY A 59 10.78 -5.54 -1.11
N GLU A 60 10.41 -4.48 -0.41
CA GLU A 60 11.36 -3.58 0.25
C GLU A 60 10.72 -2.89 1.45
N ARG A 61 11.46 -2.78 2.56
CA ARG A 61 11.04 -1.96 3.68
C ARG A 61 11.26 -0.49 3.36
N VAL A 62 10.20 0.30 3.38
CA VAL A 62 10.23 1.73 3.10
C VAL A 62 9.67 2.53 4.27
N THR A 63 10.23 3.72 4.49
CA THR A 63 9.74 4.69 5.47
C THR A 63 9.11 5.85 4.71
N LEU A 64 7.83 6.12 4.95
CA LEU A 64 7.06 7.15 4.28
C LEU A 64 6.65 8.23 5.29
N PRO A 65 7.01 9.50 5.09
CA PRO A 65 6.62 10.57 5.98
C PRO A 65 5.14 10.93 5.77
N ALA A 66 4.44 11.24 6.85
CA ALA A 66 3.01 11.56 6.88
C ALA A 66 2.67 12.80 6.06
N GLU A 67 3.56 13.79 6.05
CA GLU A 67 3.39 15.07 5.34
C GLU A 67 3.25 14.92 3.83
N ASP A 68 3.88 13.88 3.25
CA ASP A 68 3.79 13.63 1.81
C ASP A 68 2.60 12.73 1.44
N MET A 69 1.86 12.19 2.42
CA MET A 69 0.74 11.28 2.18
C MET A 69 -0.51 12.03 1.71
N VAL A 70 -0.94 11.72 0.48
CA VAL A 70 -2.13 12.31 -0.13
C VAL A 70 -3.29 11.34 -0.31
N ALA A 71 -3.04 10.03 -0.17
CA ALA A 71 -4.11 9.04 -0.01
C ALA A 71 -3.66 7.84 0.82
N LEU A 72 -4.56 7.29 1.63
CA LEU A 72 -4.39 6.02 2.31
C LEU A 72 -5.68 5.20 2.12
N LYS A 73 -5.55 3.99 1.58
CA LYS A 73 -6.69 3.09 1.32
C LYS A 73 -6.38 1.69 1.84
N PRO A 74 -7.25 1.09 2.66
CA PRO A 74 -7.09 -0.31 3.05
C PRO A 74 -7.27 -1.22 1.84
N VAL A 75 -6.45 -2.27 1.78
CA VAL A 75 -6.60 -3.36 0.81
C VAL A 75 -7.12 -4.58 1.58
N PRO A 76 -8.41 -4.92 1.43
CA PRO A 76 -8.99 -6.10 2.09
C PRO A 76 -8.26 -7.36 1.65
N GLU A 77 -8.14 -8.32 2.57
CA GLU A 77 -7.71 -9.67 2.22
C GLU A 77 -8.69 -10.29 1.21
N ARG A 78 -8.13 -11.00 0.22
CA ARG A 78 -8.98 -11.75 -0.72
C ARG A 78 -9.67 -12.86 0.07
N ARG A 79 -11.00 -12.86 0.09
CA ARG A 79 -11.77 -14.02 0.56
C ARG A 79 -11.34 -15.24 -0.25
N SER A 80 -11.03 -16.34 0.43
CA SER A 80 -10.65 -17.59 -0.23
C SER A 80 -11.67 -17.94 -1.32
N PRO A 81 -11.23 -18.42 -2.49
CA PRO A 81 -12.16 -18.90 -3.49
C PRO A 81 -13.05 -19.98 -2.87
N ARG A 82 -14.35 -19.91 -3.15
CA ARG A 82 -15.33 -20.91 -2.71
C ARG A 82 -14.77 -22.30 -3.09
N PRO A 83 -14.79 -23.29 -2.18
CA PRO A 83 -14.35 -24.64 -2.52
C PRO A 83 -15.08 -25.12 -3.78
N ALA A 84 -14.35 -25.80 -4.67
CA ALA A 84 -14.93 -26.37 -5.87
C ALA A 84 -16.13 -27.26 -5.48
N PRO A 85 -17.23 -27.24 -6.25
CA PRO A 85 -18.36 -28.14 -5.99
C PRO A 85 -17.87 -29.60 -5.99
N PRO A 86 -18.45 -30.47 -5.14
CA PRO A 86 -18.08 -31.88 -5.12
C PRO A 86 -18.32 -32.48 -6.51
N ASP A 87 -17.35 -33.27 -6.97
CA ASP A 87 -17.47 -34.02 -8.22
C ASP A 87 -18.57 -35.08 -8.05
N LEU A 88 -19.71 -34.88 -8.72
CA LEU A 88 -20.88 -35.76 -8.67
C LEU A 88 -20.79 -36.92 -9.68
N SER A 89 -19.61 -37.18 -10.25
CA SER A 89 -19.41 -38.20 -11.30
C SER A 89 -19.10 -39.60 -10.76
N ARG A 90 -19.84 -40.08 -9.75
CA ARG A 90 -19.75 -41.49 -9.27
C ARG A 90 -21.10 -42.19 -9.27
#